data_AF-A0A948WP21-F1
#
_entry.id   AF-A0A948WP21-F1
#
_cell.length_a   1.000
_cell.length_b   1.000
_cell.length_c   1.000
_cell.angle_alpha   90.00
_cell.angle_beta   90.00
_cell.angle_gamma   90.00
#
_symmetry.space_group_name_H-M   'P 1'
#
loop_
_entity.id
_entity.type
_entity.pdbx_description
1 polymer ?
#
loop_
_entity_poly.entity_id
_entity_poly.type
_entity_poly.pdbx_seq_one_letter_code
_entity_poly.pdbx_strand_id
1 'polypeptide(L)'
;MDSQLALLQDEVREAIARIAHAESLELFRVTYLGKKGKLTLQMQRLKDLAPEERRAFGADVNRLKNEVQQAFDAKTAEISRPNASRDSVDHTLPGLRPPVGRLHPITQTIREISAIFGRLGFESVTGPEIETEFHNFTALNIPPDHASRDDVDTFYTESGHLLRTQTSTVQVRVMKSRKPPLRVIAPGRVYRPDTVDASHSFMFHQIEGLMVDGETTFAELKGTLYLFLKEFFGPKTKVRFRPHFFPFTEPSVEVDISWGSRGWLEILGAGSVNPRVFDAAGYDSKRVQGFAFGLGVERIAMLRHGIDDIRHFYENDLRFLEQF
;
A
#
# COMPACT_ATOMS: atom_id res chain seq x y z
N MET A 1 33.59 49.19 -64.33
CA MET A 1 33.76 48.19 -63.24
C MET A 1 32.55 48.14 -62.32
N ASP A 2 31.90 49.27 -62.07
CA ASP A 2 30.67 49.40 -61.24
C ASP A 2 29.54 48.43 -61.59
N SER A 3 29.34 48.11 -62.88
CA SER A 3 28.28 47.17 -63.31
C SER A 3 28.48 45.73 -62.80
N GLN A 4 29.72 45.26 -62.59
CA GLN A 4 29.96 43.88 -62.13
C GLN A 4 29.70 43.72 -60.62
N LEU A 5 29.95 44.76 -59.82
CA LEU A 5 29.72 44.71 -58.38
C LEU A 5 28.22 44.81 -58.06
N ALA A 6 27.48 45.62 -58.82
CA ALA A 6 26.02 45.70 -58.74
C ALA A 6 25.35 44.35 -59.06
N LEU A 7 25.79 43.67 -60.13
CA LEU A 7 25.30 42.33 -60.47
C LEU A 7 25.58 41.30 -59.35
N LEU A 8 26.75 41.37 -58.72
CA LEU A 8 27.08 40.48 -57.60
C LEU A 8 26.23 40.79 -56.36
N GLN A 9 25.90 42.05 -56.11
CA GLN A 9 25.04 42.47 -55.00
C GLN A 9 23.61 41.93 -55.17
N ASP A 10 23.05 42.03 -56.38
CA ASP A 10 21.73 41.46 -56.69
C ASP A 10 21.73 39.93 -56.58
N GLU A 11 22.79 39.27 -57.08
CA GLU A 11 22.95 37.81 -56.98
C GLU A 11 22.97 37.33 -55.52
N VAL A 12 23.73 38.02 -54.66
CA VAL A 12 23.79 37.73 -53.21
C VAL A 12 22.43 37.90 -52.58
N ARG A 13 21.71 38.98 -52.92
CA ARG A 13 20.38 39.28 -52.35
C ARG A 13 19.35 38.21 -52.72
N GLU A 14 19.37 37.73 -53.96
CA GLU A 14 18.50 36.62 -54.36
C GLU A 14 18.90 35.30 -53.70
N ALA A 15 20.21 35.00 -53.69
CA ALA A 15 20.72 33.76 -53.13
C ALA A 15 20.40 33.65 -51.63
N ILE A 16 20.51 34.75 -50.88
CA ILE A 16 20.22 34.74 -49.45
C ILE A 16 18.73 34.60 -49.15
N ALA A 17 17.87 35.19 -49.98
CA ALA A 17 16.41 35.08 -49.86
C ALA A 17 15.91 33.64 -50.09
N ARG A 18 16.64 32.83 -50.87
CA ARG A 18 16.30 31.43 -51.17
C ARG A 18 16.79 30.43 -50.12
N ILE A 19 17.56 30.85 -49.12
CA ILE A 19 18.08 29.95 -48.08
C ILE A 19 16.92 29.51 -47.18
N ALA A 20 16.65 28.21 -47.15
CA ALA A 20 15.60 27.62 -46.31
C ALA A 20 16.14 26.72 -45.20
N HIS A 21 17.34 26.14 -45.36
CA HIS A 21 17.87 25.09 -44.47
C HIS A 21 19.38 25.26 -44.26
N ALA A 22 19.93 24.57 -43.25
CA ALA A 22 21.34 24.70 -42.86
C ALA A 22 22.32 24.35 -44.01
N GLU A 23 21.97 23.39 -44.87
CA GLU A 23 22.80 22.99 -46.01
C GLU A 23 22.91 24.10 -47.07
N SER A 24 21.80 24.80 -47.37
CA SER A 24 21.82 25.94 -48.32
C SER A 24 22.50 27.17 -47.73
N LEU A 25 22.47 27.33 -46.41
CA LEU A 25 23.20 28.37 -45.70
C LEU A 25 24.72 28.18 -45.80
N GLU A 26 25.20 26.95 -45.60
CA GLU A 26 26.63 26.62 -45.73
C GLU A 26 27.13 26.75 -47.18
N LEU A 27 26.32 26.32 -48.15
CA LEU A 27 26.64 26.50 -49.56
C LEU A 27 26.77 27.99 -49.94
N PHE A 28 25.89 28.85 -49.41
CA PHE A 28 25.98 30.30 -49.58
C PHE A 28 27.29 30.86 -48.98
N ARG A 29 27.65 30.44 -47.76
CA ARG A 29 28.89 30.86 -47.09
C ARG A 29 30.12 30.52 -47.93
N VAL A 30 30.20 29.29 -48.43
CA VAL A 30 31.32 28.83 -49.25
C VAL A 30 31.40 29.61 -50.57
N THR A 31 30.26 29.83 -51.23
CA THR A 31 30.18 30.47 -52.55
C THR A 31 30.55 31.95 -52.53
N TYR A 32 30.08 32.71 -51.55
CA TYR A 32 30.26 34.16 -51.52
C TYR A 32 31.36 34.61 -50.54
N LEU A 33 31.40 34.06 -49.33
CA LEU A 33 32.27 34.48 -48.22
C LEU A 33 33.53 33.59 -48.06
N GLY A 34 33.61 32.46 -48.75
CA GLY A 34 34.73 31.52 -48.65
C GLY A 34 36.07 32.08 -49.13
N LYS A 35 37.16 31.35 -48.84
CA LYS A 35 38.53 31.71 -49.25
C LYS A 35 38.71 31.79 -50.79
N LYS A 36 37.89 31.05 -51.54
CA LYS A 36 37.79 31.12 -53.01
C LYS A 36 36.43 31.69 -53.48
N GLY A 37 35.69 32.31 -52.57
CA GLY A 37 34.35 32.82 -52.83
C GLY A 37 34.38 34.05 -53.73
N LYS A 38 33.23 34.36 -54.35
CA LYS A 38 33.10 35.44 -55.32
C LYS A 38 33.57 36.80 -54.77
N LEU A 39 33.32 37.12 -53.49
CA LEU A 39 33.76 38.38 -52.87
C LEU A 39 35.28 38.42 -52.63
N THR A 40 35.88 37.29 -52.24
CA THR A 40 37.33 37.18 -52.06
C THR A 40 38.06 37.32 -53.40
N LEU A 41 37.49 36.78 -54.49
CA LEU A 41 38.02 36.96 -55.84
C LEU A 41 37.94 38.43 -56.31
N GLN A 42 36.86 39.16 -56.00
CA GLN A 42 36.81 40.60 -56.29
C GLN A 42 37.88 41.39 -55.52
N MET A 43 38.16 41.03 -54.25
CA MET A 43 39.27 41.65 -53.51
C MET A 43 40.65 41.34 -54.09
N GLN A 44 40.86 40.17 -54.70
CA GLN A 44 42.15 39.83 -55.31
C GLN A 44 42.44 40.66 -56.57
N ARG A 45 41.40 41.05 -57.32
CA ARG A 45 41.50 41.91 -58.51
C ARG A 45 41.99 43.32 -58.22
N LEU A 46 42.00 43.76 -56.96
CA LEU A 46 42.59 45.04 -56.55
C LEU A 46 44.07 45.18 -56.95
N LYS A 47 44.79 44.06 -57.09
CA LYS A 47 46.20 44.05 -57.50
C LYS A 47 46.41 44.52 -58.94
N ASP A 48 45.40 44.36 -59.78
CA ASP A 48 45.45 44.61 -61.22
C ASP A 48 44.91 46.00 -61.62
N LEU A 49 44.43 46.78 -60.65
CA LEU A 49 43.86 48.12 -60.87
C LEU A 49 44.91 49.24 -60.77
N ALA A 50 44.66 50.38 -61.42
CA ALA A 50 45.49 51.58 -61.28
C ALA A 50 45.41 52.14 -59.84
N PRO A 51 46.47 52.76 -59.30
CA PRO A 51 46.51 53.25 -57.91
C PRO A 51 45.35 54.18 -57.52
N GLU A 52 44.84 54.95 -58.47
CA GLU A 52 43.75 55.92 -58.31
C GLU A 52 42.38 55.24 -58.12
N GLU A 53 42.16 54.07 -58.76
CA GLU A 53 40.88 53.34 -58.73
C GLU A 53 40.81 52.30 -57.59
N ARG A 54 41.96 51.88 -57.06
CA ARG A 54 42.05 50.88 -55.97
C ARG A 54 41.31 51.30 -54.70
N ARG A 55 41.34 52.59 -54.35
CA ARG A 55 40.75 53.09 -53.10
C ARG A 55 39.23 53.03 -53.12
N ALA A 56 38.60 53.49 -54.21
CA ALA A 56 37.14 53.47 -54.36
C ALA A 56 36.63 52.02 -54.48
N PHE A 57 37.20 51.22 -55.38
CA PHE A 57 36.78 49.83 -55.58
C PHE A 57 36.96 48.98 -54.32
N GLY A 58 38.06 49.15 -53.59
CA GLY A 58 38.29 48.42 -52.32
C GLY A 58 37.32 48.81 -51.22
N ALA A 59 36.88 50.07 -51.17
CA ALA A 59 35.84 50.50 -50.23
C ALA A 59 34.49 49.86 -50.56
N ASP A 60 34.14 49.77 -51.84
CA ASP A 60 32.87 49.19 -52.28
C ASP A 60 32.80 47.68 -52.08
N VAL A 61 33.89 46.95 -52.37
CA VAL A 61 33.94 45.50 -52.11
C VAL A 61 33.89 45.19 -50.62
N ASN A 62 34.54 46.00 -49.77
CA ASN A 62 34.46 45.83 -48.31
C ASN A 62 33.05 46.13 -47.77
N ARG A 63 32.38 47.15 -48.31
CA ARG A 63 30.99 47.48 -47.97
C ARG A 63 30.07 46.30 -48.29
N LEU A 64 30.13 45.79 -49.53
CA LEU A 64 29.34 44.65 -49.95
C LEU A 64 29.63 43.41 -49.08
N LYS A 65 30.91 43.13 -48.80
CA LYS A 65 31.30 42.01 -47.93
C LYS A 65 30.67 42.11 -46.54
N ASN A 66 30.64 43.30 -45.95
CA ASN A 66 30.01 43.52 -44.65
C ASN A 66 28.49 43.32 -44.71
N GLU A 67 27.82 43.82 -45.76
CA GLU A 67 26.39 43.60 -45.98
C GLU A 67 26.07 42.10 -46.12
N VAL A 68 26.86 41.35 -46.90
CA VAL A 68 26.71 39.90 -47.08
C VAL A 68 26.91 39.16 -45.76
N GLN A 69 27.92 39.54 -44.97
CA GLN A 69 28.18 38.92 -43.67
C GLN A 69 27.04 39.17 -42.68
N GLN A 70 26.54 40.41 -42.59
CA GLN A 70 25.40 40.75 -41.74
C GLN A 70 24.15 39.96 -42.12
N ALA A 71 23.87 39.85 -43.42
CA ALA A 71 22.72 39.12 -43.93
C ALA A 71 22.87 37.61 -43.65
N PHE A 72 24.09 37.07 -43.80
CA PHE A 72 24.40 35.67 -43.46
C PHE A 72 24.19 35.39 -41.96
N ASP A 73 24.70 36.26 -41.09
CA ASP A 73 24.57 36.11 -39.64
C ASP A 73 23.08 36.18 -39.22
N ALA A 74 22.31 37.09 -39.81
CA ALA A 74 20.87 37.20 -39.59
C ALA A 74 20.12 35.92 -40.01
N LYS A 75 20.44 35.37 -41.19
CA LYS A 75 19.81 34.13 -41.69
C LYS A 75 20.23 32.90 -40.87
N THR A 76 21.46 32.89 -40.36
CA THR A 76 21.94 31.86 -39.44
C THR A 76 21.13 31.85 -38.14
N ALA A 77 20.87 33.04 -37.57
CA ALA A 77 20.05 33.17 -36.37
C ALA A 77 18.58 32.77 -36.61
N GLU A 78 18.04 33.03 -37.80
CA GLU A 78 16.69 32.60 -38.19
C GLU A 78 16.57 31.07 -38.26
N ILE A 79 17.50 30.40 -38.95
CA ILE A 79 17.49 28.94 -39.16
C ILE A 79 17.84 28.18 -37.87
N SER A 80 18.67 28.75 -37.00
CA SER A 80 19.08 28.12 -35.75
C SER A 80 18.04 28.25 -34.63
N ARG A 81 16.95 29.02 -34.84
CA ARG A 81 15.86 29.06 -33.87
C ARG A 81 15.25 27.66 -33.78
N PRO A 82 15.29 26.99 -32.61
CA PRO A 82 14.62 25.72 -32.47
C PRO A 82 13.14 25.93 -32.76
N ASN A 83 12.56 25.14 -33.66
CA ASN A 83 11.10 25.07 -33.81
C ASN A 83 10.53 24.76 -32.43
N ALA A 84 9.84 25.74 -31.83
CA ALA A 84 9.23 25.62 -30.51
C ALA A 84 8.04 24.64 -30.48
N SER A 85 7.78 23.93 -31.58
CA SER A 85 6.94 22.72 -31.57
C SER A 85 7.72 21.55 -30.98
N ARG A 86 8.15 21.67 -29.72
CA ARG A 86 8.35 20.46 -28.91
C ARG A 86 6.99 19.80 -28.81
N ASP A 87 6.92 18.52 -29.14
CA ASP A 87 5.72 17.71 -28.98
C ASP A 87 5.07 18.03 -27.64
N SER A 88 3.89 18.65 -27.71
CA SER A 88 3.08 18.99 -26.55
C SER A 88 2.50 17.69 -26.01
N VAL A 89 3.27 16.94 -25.23
CA VAL A 89 2.78 15.77 -24.52
C VAL A 89 1.85 16.23 -23.41
N ASP A 90 0.62 15.74 -23.43
CA ASP A 90 -0.33 15.99 -22.35
C ASP A 90 0.10 15.23 -21.09
N HIS A 91 0.71 15.95 -20.15
CA HIS A 91 1.15 15.41 -18.86
C HIS A 91 0.00 15.00 -17.93
N THR A 92 -1.24 15.31 -18.28
CA THR A 92 -2.43 14.89 -17.51
C THR A 92 -2.94 13.50 -17.91
N LEU A 93 -2.46 12.94 -19.04
CA LEU A 93 -2.82 11.59 -19.43
C LEU A 93 -2.37 10.58 -18.36
N PRO A 94 -3.26 9.67 -17.93
CA PRO A 94 -2.87 8.58 -17.05
C PRO A 94 -1.77 7.75 -17.70
N GLY A 95 -0.62 7.67 -17.03
CA GLY A 95 0.45 6.78 -17.45
C GLY A 95 0.04 5.30 -17.33
N LEU A 96 0.81 4.43 -17.97
CA LEU A 96 0.67 2.98 -17.80
C LEU A 96 1.03 2.60 -16.35
N ARG A 97 0.01 2.32 -15.54
CA ARG A 97 0.18 1.89 -14.14
C ARG A 97 -0.22 0.42 -14.02
N PRO A 98 0.64 -0.46 -13.50
CA PRO A 98 0.22 -1.81 -13.17
C PRO A 98 -0.85 -1.76 -12.07
N PRO A 99 -1.84 -2.68 -12.09
CA PRO A 99 -2.83 -2.75 -11.02
C PRO A 99 -2.13 -3.07 -9.68
N VAL A 100 -2.46 -2.30 -8.65
CA VAL A 100 -1.95 -2.54 -7.30
C VAL A 100 -2.89 -3.50 -6.60
N GLY A 101 -2.35 -4.63 -6.13
CA GLY A 101 -3.10 -5.61 -5.37
C GLY A 101 -3.55 -5.06 -4.02
N ARG A 102 -4.62 -5.65 -3.47
CA ARG A 102 -5.20 -5.24 -2.19
C ARG A 102 -5.25 -6.42 -1.24
N LEU A 103 -5.16 -6.14 0.06
CA LEU A 103 -5.31 -7.17 1.09
C LEU A 103 -6.79 -7.38 1.37
N HIS A 104 -7.18 -8.64 1.56
CA HIS A 104 -8.53 -8.98 1.99
C HIS A 104 -8.89 -8.24 3.30
N PRO A 105 -10.12 -7.72 3.48
CA PRO A 105 -10.52 -6.97 4.68
C PRO A 105 -10.20 -7.69 5.99
N ILE A 106 -10.50 -9.00 6.05
CA ILE A 106 -10.17 -9.85 7.21
C ILE A 106 -8.66 -9.88 7.49
N THR A 107 -7.81 -9.94 6.46
CA THR A 107 -6.35 -9.89 6.63
C THR A 107 -5.91 -8.53 7.17
N GLN A 108 -6.51 -7.43 6.68
CA GLN A 108 -6.24 -6.09 7.18
C GLN A 108 -6.61 -5.98 8.67
N THR A 109 -7.81 -6.44 9.04
CA THR A 109 -8.30 -6.44 10.42
C THR A 109 -7.40 -7.29 11.34
N ILE A 110 -7.02 -8.50 10.92
CA ILE A 110 -6.10 -9.35 11.71
C ILE A 110 -4.76 -8.63 11.92
N ARG A 111 -4.21 -8.00 10.89
CA ARG A 111 -2.94 -7.27 10.98
C ARG A 111 -3.03 -6.06 11.90
N GLU A 112 -4.11 -5.29 11.80
CA GLU A 112 -4.35 -4.12 12.66
C GLU A 112 -4.47 -4.53 14.13
N ILE A 113 -5.31 -5.52 14.44
CA ILE A 113 -5.49 -6.04 15.81
C ILE A 113 -4.16 -6.61 16.33
N SER A 114 -3.46 -7.41 15.52
CA SER A 114 -2.18 -7.99 15.90
C SER A 114 -1.11 -6.93 16.15
N ALA A 115 -1.09 -5.85 15.37
CA ALA A 115 -0.17 -4.74 15.57
C ALA A 115 -0.46 -3.97 16.88
N ILE A 116 -1.73 -3.79 17.25
CA ILE A 116 -2.11 -3.16 18.52
C ILE A 116 -1.63 -4.01 19.70
N PHE A 117 -1.95 -5.30 19.72
CA PHE A 117 -1.51 -6.20 20.78
C PHE A 117 0.02 -6.41 20.79
N GLY A 118 0.66 -6.38 19.63
CA GLY A 118 2.13 -6.39 19.51
C GLY A 118 2.79 -5.19 20.21
N ARG A 119 2.20 -3.99 20.14
CA ARG A 119 2.66 -2.82 20.92
C ARG A 119 2.48 -3.00 22.44
N LEU A 120 1.57 -3.87 22.86
CA LEU A 120 1.37 -4.27 24.26
C LEU A 120 2.26 -5.46 24.68
N GLY A 121 3.12 -5.94 23.78
CA GLY A 121 4.07 -7.03 24.03
C GLY A 121 3.50 -8.44 23.85
N PHE A 122 2.37 -8.59 23.15
CA PHE A 122 1.84 -9.90 22.79
C PHE A 122 2.51 -10.44 21.52
N GLU A 123 2.96 -11.69 21.57
CA GLU A 123 3.48 -12.43 20.40
C GLU A 123 2.33 -13.07 19.62
N SER A 124 2.37 -13.02 18.28
CA SER A 124 1.44 -13.78 17.45
C SER A 124 1.88 -15.23 17.31
N VAL A 125 1.00 -16.16 17.67
CA VAL A 125 1.23 -17.60 17.59
C VAL A 125 0.14 -18.26 16.74
N THR A 126 0.44 -19.42 16.18
CA THR A 126 -0.52 -20.19 15.36
C THR A 126 -0.53 -21.65 15.80
N GLY A 127 -1.56 -22.37 15.40
CA GLY A 127 -1.68 -23.81 15.64
C GLY A 127 -2.57 -24.47 14.59
N PRO A 128 -2.68 -25.81 14.63
CA PRO A 128 -3.41 -26.58 13.63
C PRO A 128 -4.91 -26.27 13.66
N GLU A 129 -5.58 -26.42 12.51
CA GLU A 129 -7.03 -26.26 12.37
C GLU A 129 -7.79 -27.57 12.67
N ILE A 130 -7.19 -28.72 12.36
CA ILE A 130 -7.66 -30.03 12.80
C ILE A 130 -7.09 -30.30 14.18
N GLU A 131 -7.97 -30.57 15.14
CA GLU A 131 -7.66 -30.72 16.55
C GLU A 131 -8.19 -32.01 17.14
N THR A 132 -7.66 -32.32 18.33
CA THR A 132 -8.18 -33.39 19.18
C THR A 132 -9.23 -32.83 20.15
N GLU A 133 -10.17 -33.67 20.60
CA GLU A 133 -11.11 -33.31 21.68
C GLU A 133 -10.38 -32.80 22.94
N PHE A 134 -9.21 -33.36 23.25
CA PHE A 134 -8.44 -32.93 24.41
C PHE A 134 -8.11 -31.43 24.35
N HIS A 135 -7.56 -30.94 23.23
CA HIS A 135 -7.14 -29.55 23.11
C HIS A 135 -8.33 -28.60 22.88
N ASN A 136 -9.38 -29.05 22.18
CA ASN A 136 -10.52 -28.19 21.86
C ASN A 136 -11.54 -28.07 22.99
N PHE A 137 -11.59 -29.06 23.89
CA PHE A 137 -12.59 -29.12 24.96
C PHE A 137 -12.03 -29.50 26.33
N THR A 138 -11.46 -30.70 26.47
CA THR A 138 -11.13 -31.25 27.81
C THR A 138 -10.13 -30.37 28.57
N ALA A 139 -9.08 -29.90 27.90
CA ALA A 139 -8.08 -29.02 28.49
C ALA A 139 -8.61 -27.61 28.80
N LEU A 140 -9.75 -27.25 28.21
CA LEU A 140 -10.45 -25.99 28.42
C LEU A 140 -11.59 -26.13 29.45
N ASN A 141 -11.55 -27.20 30.27
CA ASN A 141 -12.54 -27.48 31.31
C ASN A 141 -13.99 -27.57 30.77
N ILE A 142 -14.15 -27.94 29.50
CA ILE A 142 -15.45 -28.23 28.90
C ILE A 142 -15.69 -29.73 29.13
N PRO A 143 -16.73 -30.15 29.88
CA PRO A 143 -16.93 -31.57 30.20
C PRO A 143 -17.52 -32.36 29.00
N PRO A 144 -17.42 -33.71 28.99
CA PRO A 144 -17.88 -34.56 27.88
C PRO A 144 -19.37 -34.43 27.53
N ASP A 145 -20.21 -34.08 28.50
CA ASP A 145 -21.66 -33.90 28.38
C ASP A 145 -22.06 -32.46 28.00
N HIS A 146 -21.09 -31.59 27.69
CA HIS A 146 -21.36 -30.22 27.29
C HIS A 146 -21.86 -30.15 25.84
N ALA A 147 -22.98 -29.45 25.60
CA ALA A 147 -23.64 -29.35 24.29
C ALA A 147 -22.69 -28.95 23.15
N SER A 148 -21.70 -28.08 23.41
CA SER A 148 -20.72 -27.67 22.39
C SER A 148 -19.89 -28.83 21.81
N ARG A 149 -19.92 -30.01 22.41
CA ARG A 149 -19.23 -31.21 21.92
C ARG A 149 -20.10 -32.04 20.99
N ASP A 150 -21.40 -31.77 20.89
CA ASP A 150 -22.30 -32.53 20.04
C ASP A 150 -21.98 -32.29 18.55
N ASP A 151 -22.28 -33.28 17.70
CA ASP A 151 -22.05 -33.24 16.25
C ASP A 151 -22.82 -32.10 15.54
N VAL A 152 -23.86 -31.57 16.21
CA VAL A 152 -24.64 -30.42 15.71
C VAL A 152 -23.88 -29.10 15.88
N ASP A 153 -22.91 -29.04 16.80
CA ASP A 153 -22.15 -27.83 17.16
C ASP A 153 -20.66 -27.93 16.75
N THR A 154 -20.18 -29.13 16.38
CA THR A 154 -18.78 -29.37 16.02
C THR A 154 -18.63 -30.31 14.83
N PHE A 155 -17.76 -29.95 13.89
CA PHE A 155 -17.39 -30.84 12.78
C PHE A 155 -16.38 -31.90 13.21
N TYR A 156 -16.84 -33.14 13.36
CA TYR A 156 -15.97 -34.30 13.56
C TYR A 156 -15.54 -34.94 12.24
N THR A 157 -14.34 -35.51 12.25
CA THR A 157 -13.77 -36.31 11.16
C THR A 157 -14.00 -37.79 11.46
N GLU A 158 -13.98 -38.63 10.43
CA GLU A 158 -14.08 -40.10 10.57
C GLU A 158 -12.96 -40.70 11.46
N SER A 159 -11.84 -40.00 11.59
CA SER A 159 -10.70 -40.42 12.41
C SER A 159 -10.84 -40.13 13.91
N GLY A 160 -11.93 -39.49 14.35
CA GLY A 160 -12.14 -39.03 15.73
C GLY A 160 -11.49 -37.69 16.08
N HIS A 161 -10.82 -37.04 15.11
CA HIS A 161 -10.41 -35.63 15.22
C HIS A 161 -11.57 -34.70 14.87
N LEU A 162 -11.41 -33.39 15.08
CA LEU A 162 -12.41 -32.37 14.77
C LEU A 162 -11.79 -31.12 14.13
N LEU A 163 -12.60 -30.32 13.45
CA LEU A 163 -12.20 -28.95 13.08
C LEU A 163 -12.38 -28.06 14.31
N ARG A 164 -11.35 -27.30 14.70
CA ARG A 164 -11.38 -26.51 15.93
C ARG A 164 -12.51 -25.48 15.91
N THR A 165 -13.23 -25.36 17.02
CA THR A 165 -14.33 -24.39 17.19
C THR A 165 -13.86 -23.04 17.73
N GLN A 166 -12.61 -22.99 18.18
CA GLN A 166 -11.96 -21.88 18.87
C GLN A 166 -10.43 -21.98 18.76
N THR A 167 -9.72 -20.85 18.80
CA THR A 167 -8.25 -20.81 18.82
C THR A 167 -7.67 -20.94 20.23
N SER A 168 -8.51 -21.12 21.25
CA SER A 168 -8.12 -21.49 22.63
C SER A 168 -7.25 -22.76 22.68
N THR A 169 -7.40 -23.64 21.70
CA THR A 169 -6.54 -24.81 21.46
C THR A 169 -5.05 -24.45 21.42
N VAL A 170 -4.71 -23.32 20.79
CA VAL A 170 -3.35 -22.81 20.69
C VAL A 170 -2.83 -22.37 22.06
N GLN A 171 -3.69 -21.77 22.90
CA GLN A 171 -3.33 -21.33 24.24
C GLN A 171 -2.82 -22.50 25.10
N VAL A 172 -3.54 -23.63 25.10
CA VAL A 172 -3.14 -24.86 25.82
C VAL A 172 -1.81 -25.39 25.29
N ARG A 173 -1.60 -25.40 23.97
CA ARG A 173 -0.35 -25.86 23.35
C ARG A 173 0.84 -24.98 23.71
N VAL A 174 0.65 -23.66 23.74
CA VAL A 174 1.68 -22.71 24.15
C VAL A 174 2.04 -22.92 25.61
N MET A 175 1.05 -23.05 26.50
CA MET A 175 1.31 -23.33 27.92
C MET A 175 2.01 -24.66 28.14
N LYS A 176 1.73 -25.70 27.34
CA LYS A 176 2.46 -26.98 27.44
C LYS A 176 3.91 -26.92 26.96
N SER A 177 4.23 -26.01 26.05
CA SER A 177 5.56 -25.94 25.40
C SER A 177 6.48 -24.86 25.96
N ARG A 178 5.92 -23.89 26.69
CA ARG A 178 6.65 -22.74 27.24
C ARG A 178 6.31 -22.61 28.73
N LYS A 179 7.11 -21.84 29.47
CA LYS A 179 6.81 -21.48 30.87
C LYS A 179 6.36 -20.02 30.95
N PRO A 180 5.64 -19.59 31.99
CA PRO A 180 5.34 -18.17 32.21
C PRO A 180 6.63 -17.34 32.39
N PRO A 181 6.59 -16.02 32.12
CA PRO A 181 5.43 -15.27 31.67
C PRO A 181 5.09 -15.49 30.19
N LEU A 182 3.80 -15.48 29.86
CA LEU A 182 3.29 -15.59 28.49
C LEU A 182 2.40 -14.39 28.15
N ARG A 183 2.57 -13.84 26.95
CA ARG A 183 1.64 -12.87 26.33
C ARG A 183 1.54 -13.22 24.86
N VAL A 184 0.44 -13.85 24.47
CA VAL A 184 0.27 -14.34 23.10
C VAL A 184 -1.11 -14.03 22.55
N ILE A 185 -1.20 -13.82 21.24
CA ILE A 185 -2.46 -13.81 20.49
C ILE A 185 -2.43 -14.89 19.41
N ALA A 186 -3.55 -15.58 19.23
CA ALA A 186 -3.73 -16.69 18.31
C ALA A 186 -4.79 -16.34 17.26
N PRO A 187 -4.44 -15.58 16.20
CA PRO A 187 -5.30 -15.42 15.05
C PRO A 187 -5.43 -16.74 14.29
N GLY A 188 -6.63 -17.11 13.88
CA GLY A 188 -6.83 -18.31 13.08
C GLY A 188 -8.27 -18.57 12.67
N ARG A 189 -8.43 -19.47 11.70
CA ARG A 189 -9.75 -19.96 11.28
C ARG A 189 -10.33 -20.90 12.32
N VAL A 190 -11.64 -20.83 12.49
CA VAL A 190 -12.43 -21.70 13.35
C VAL A 190 -13.69 -22.12 12.59
N TYR A 191 -14.30 -23.22 13.02
CA TYR A 191 -15.34 -23.90 12.28
C TYR A 191 -16.50 -24.24 13.20
N ARG A 192 -17.73 -23.98 12.74
CA ARG A 192 -18.97 -24.34 13.44
C ARG A 192 -20.01 -24.77 12.42
N PRO A 193 -20.88 -25.76 12.68
CA PRO A 193 -21.93 -26.18 11.75
C PRO A 193 -23.10 -25.19 11.64
N ASP A 194 -22.83 -23.88 11.78
CA ASP A 194 -23.83 -22.84 11.72
C ASP A 194 -24.41 -22.74 10.31
N THR A 195 -25.72 -22.49 10.22
CA THR A 195 -26.38 -22.22 8.94
C THR A 195 -25.85 -20.91 8.38
N VAL A 196 -25.39 -20.93 7.12
CA VAL A 196 -24.84 -19.74 6.47
C VAL A 196 -25.94 -18.71 6.22
N ASP A 197 -25.79 -17.54 6.83
CA ASP A 197 -26.69 -16.40 6.69
C ASP A 197 -25.90 -15.08 6.64
N ALA A 198 -26.55 -13.93 6.79
CA ALA A 198 -25.89 -12.62 6.72
C ALA A 198 -24.92 -12.35 7.90
N SER A 199 -25.01 -13.13 8.98
CA SER A 199 -24.25 -12.99 10.22
C SER A 199 -23.42 -14.22 10.61
N HIS A 200 -23.72 -15.39 10.04
CA HIS A 200 -23.07 -16.66 10.34
C HIS A 200 -22.46 -17.30 9.10
N SER A 201 -21.31 -17.95 9.30
CA SER A 201 -20.61 -18.75 8.31
C SER A 201 -20.03 -19.98 9.00
N PHE A 202 -20.00 -21.12 8.30
CA PHE A 202 -19.46 -22.35 8.85
C PHE A 202 -17.95 -22.30 9.14
N MET A 203 -17.26 -21.36 8.50
CA MET A 203 -15.87 -21.00 8.76
C MET A 203 -15.77 -19.49 8.94
N PHE A 204 -15.06 -19.07 9.98
CA PHE A 204 -14.77 -17.68 10.26
C PHE A 204 -13.43 -17.56 11.01
N HIS A 205 -12.99 -16.34 11.32
CA HIS A 205 -11.71 -16.11 11.97
C HIS A 205 -11.93 -15.60 13.40
N GLN A 206 -11.10 -16.10 14.31
CA GLN A 206 -11.01 -15.59 15.67
C GLN A 206 -9.59 -15.12 15.95
N ILE A 207 -9.50 -14.15 16.85
CA ILE A 207 -8.26 -13.82 17.54
C ILE A 207 -8.52 -14.02 19.02
N GLU A 208 -7.74 -14.91 19.61
CA GLU A 208 -7.77 -15.11 21.05
C GLU A 208 -6.44 -14.73 21.68
N GLY A 209 -6.49 -14.00 22.78
CA GLY A 209 -5.33 -13.63 23.55
C GLY A 209 -5.24 -14.40 24.86
N LEU A 210 -4.02 -14.65 25.30
CA LEU A 210 -3.69 -15.23 26.60
C LEU A 210 -2.53 -14.44 27.21
N MET A 211 -2.72 -13.99 28.45
CA MET A 211 -1.65 -13.49 29.31
C MET A 211 -1.56 -14.37 30.57
N VAL A 212 -0.38 -14.85 30.90
CA VAL A 212 -0.11 -15.65 32.11
C VAL A 212 1.14 -15.12 32.80
N ASP A 213 1.03 -14.84 34.09
CA ASP A 213 2.13 -14.38 34.94
C ASP A 213 1.88 -14.79 36.41
N GLY A 214 2.79 -14.51 37.34
CA GLY A 214 2.59 -14.79 38.76
C GLY A 214 1.56 -13.85 39.43
N GLU A 215 1.42 -12.61 38.93
CA GLU A 215 0.74 -11.53 39.64
C GLU A 215 -0.35 -10.82 38.82
N THR A 216 -0.77 -11.38 37.69
CA THR A 216 -1.74 -10.68 36.82
C THR A 216 -3.16 -10.66 37.40
N THR A 217 -3.90 -9.59 37.12
CA THR A 217 -5.22 -9.34 37.74
C THR A 217 -6.34 -9.10 36.72
N PHE A 218 -7.59 -9.23 37.17
CA PHE A 218 -8.76 -8.89 36.37
C PHE A 218 -8.81 -7.39 35.98
N ALA A 219 -8.19 -6.51 36.77
CA ALA A 219 -8.08 -5.10 36.43
C ALA A 219 -7.19 -4.87 35.19
N GLU A 220 -6.11 -5.63 35.06
CA GLU A 220 -5.22 -5.59 33.89
C GLU A 220 -5.92 -6.12 32.63
N LEU A 221 -6.75 -7.16 32.75
CA LEU A 221 -7.61 -7.62 31.67
C LEU A 221 -8.50 -6.47 31.16
N LYS A 222 -9.22 -5.82 32.07
CA LYS A 222 -10.11 -4.69 31.72
C LYS A 222 -9.33 -3.55 31.08
N GLY A 223 -8.18 -3.19 31.64
CA GLY A 223 -7.31 -2.13 31.12
C GLY A 223 -6.81 -2.45 29.71
N THR A 224 -6.34 -3.68 29.48
CA THR A 224 -5.85 -4.17 28.19
C THR A 224 -6.94 -4.08 27.13
N LEU A 225 -8.12 -4.63 27.41
CA LEU A 225 -9.25 -4.62 26.48
C LEU A 225 -9.81 -3.21 26.24
N TYR A 226 -9.85 -2.38 27.29
CA TYR A 226 -10.27 -0.99 27.15
C TYR A 226 -9.34 -0.21 26.22
N LEU A 227 -8.02 -0.35 26.39
CA LEU A 227 -7.02 0.28 25.52
C LEU A 227 -7.15 -0.22 24.08
N PHE A 228 -7.26 -1.53 23.88
CA PHE A 228 -7.47 -2.12 22.55
C PHE A 228 -8.70 -1.54 21.86
N LEU A 229 -9.87 -1.53 22.52
CA LEU A 229 -11.12 -1.06 21.92
C LEU A 229 -11.09 0.44 21.61
N LYS A 230 -10.42 1.24 22.44
CA LYS A 230 -10.23 2.67 22.20
C LYS A 230 -9.28 2.96 21.06
N GLU A 231 -8.21 2.18 20.94
CA GLU A 231 -7.25 2.30 19.83
C GLU A 231 -7.90 1.89 18.51
N PHE A 232 -8.62 0.76 18.49
CA PHE A 232 -9.22 0.22 17.27
C PHE A 232 -10.44 1.02 16.81
N PHE A 233 -11.43 1.26 17.69
CA PHE A 233 -12.68 1.94 17.33
C PHE A 233 -12.64 3.46 17.56
N GLY A 234 -11.59 3.97 18.19
CA GLY A 234 -11.38 5.39 18.46
C GLY A 234 -11.68 5.82 19.90
N PRO A 235 -11.16 7.00 20.32
CA PRO A 235 -11.12 7.42 21.71
C PRO A 235 -12.51 7.69 22.32
N LYS A 236 -13.55 7.87 21.49
CA LYS A 236 -14.93 8.16 21.94
C LYS A 236 -15.76 6.91 22.20
N THR A 237 -15.29 5.73 21.82
CA THR A 237 -16.03 4.45 21.98
C THR A 237 -16.34 4.19 23.45
N LYS A 238 -17.61 4.00 23.80
CA LYS A 238 -17.98 3.59 25.17
C LYS A 238 -17.90 2.07 25.25
N VAL A 239 -17.35 1.55 26.34
CA VAL A 239 -17.12 0.13 26.58
C VAL A 239 -17.88 -0.30 27.83
N ARG A 240 -18.56 -1.44 27.77
CA ARG A 240 -19.29 -2.04 28.88
C ARG A 240 -18.82 -3.47 29.08
N PHE A 241 -18.51 -3.84 30.32
CA PHE A 241 -18.20 -5.20 30.73
C PHE A 241 -19.41 -5.75 31.48
N ARG A 242 -19.93 -6.89 31.06
CA ARG A 242 -21.06 -7.57 31.70
C ARG A 242 -20.66 -8.98 32.10
N PRO A 243 -21.04 -9.47 33.31
CA PRO A 243 -20.78 -10.85 33.69
C PRO A 243 -21.36 -11.82 32.66
N HIS A 244 -20.61 -12.89 32.38
CA HIS A 244 -21.03 -14.01 31.55
C HIS A 244 -20.42 -15.29 32.12
N PHE A 245 -20.57 -16.42 31.43
CA PHE A 245 -19.97 -17.69 31.80
C PHE A 245 -19.25 -18.31 30.60
N PHE A 246 -17.99 -18.72 30.80
CA PHE A 246 -17.26 -19.60 29.91
C PHE A 246 -16.58 -20.69 30.76
N PRO A 247 -16.63 -21.98 30.39
CA PRO A 247 -16.06 -23.05 31.21
C PRO A 247 -14.57 -22.90 31.53
N PHE A 248 -13.82 -22.23 30.65
CA PHE A 248 -12.37 -22.01 30.75
C PHE A 248 -11.98 -20.71 31.47
N THR A 249 -12.93 -19.87 31.91
CA THR A 249 -12.62 -18.63 32.65
C THR A 249 -13.53 -18.43 33.86
N GLU A 250 -12.97 -17.93 34.96
CA GLU A 250 -13.70 -17.55 36.17
C GLU A 250 -12.92 -16.47 36.96
N PRO A 251 -13.44 -15.24 37.15
CA PRO A 251 -14.70 -14.73 36.60
C PRO A 251 -14.65 -14.49 35.07
N SER A 252 -15.82 -14.59 34.45
CA SER A 252 -16.05 -14.41 33.02
C SER A 252 -16.87 -13.14 32.71
N VAL A 253 -16.58 -12.48 31.60
CA VAL A 253 -17.29 -11.29 31.10
C VAL A 253 -17.45 -11.31 29.58
N GLU A 254 -18.51 -10.68 29.12
CA GLU A 254 -18.63 -10.23 27.73
C GLU A 254 -18.45 -8.71 27.69
N VAL A 255 -17.91 -8.24 26.56
CA VAL A 255 -17.57 -6.84 26.37
C VAL A 255 -18.32 -6.28 25.18
N ASP A 256 -19.08 -5.23 25.46
CA ASP A 256 -19.89 -4.54 24.47
C ASP A 256 -19.31 -3.14 24.20
N ILE A 257 -19.52 -2.66 22.97
CA ILE A 257 -19.27 -1.26 22.61
C ILE A 257 -20.58 -0.54 22.29
N SER A 258 -20.60 0.78 22.50
CA SER A 258 -21.76 1.60 22.12
C SER A 258 -21.89 1.72 20.60
N TRP A 259 -23.09 1.48 20.09
CA TRP A 259 -23.43 1.58 18.67
C TRP A 259 -24.48 2.66 18.40
N GLY A 260 -24.18 3.88 18.85
CA GLY A 260 -25.06 5.04 18.67
C GLY A 260 -26.46 4.81 19.24
N SER A 261 -27.49 5.07 18.43
CA SER A 261 -28.90 4.87 18.81
C SER A 261 -29.34 3.40 18.82
N ARG A 262 -28.55 2.48 18.25
CA ARG A 262 -28.87 1.04 18.21
C ARG A 262 -28.56 0.32 19.53
N GLY A 263 -27.95 1.02 20.48
CA GLY A 263 -27.67 0.50 21.82
C GLY A 263 -26.27 -0.08 21.95
N TRP A 264 -26.16 -1.24 22.59
CA TRP A 264 -24.89 -1.92 22.87
C TRP A 264 -24.74 -3.13 21.97
N LEU A 265 -23.53 -3.37 21.49
CA LEU A 265 -23.19 -4.50 20.65
C LEU A 265 -22.01 -5.27 21.24
N GLU A 266 -22.18 -6.57 21.40
CA GLU A 266 -21.13 -7.49 21.89
C GLU A 266 -20.03 -7.66 20.84
N ILE A 267 -18.78 -7.52 21.27
CA ILE A 267 -17.59 -7.60 20.40
C ILE A 267 -16.67 -8.75 20.77
N LEU A 268 -16.57 -9.08 22.07
CA LEU A 268 -15.64 -10.10 22.55
C LEU A 268 -16.06 -10.68 23.91
N GLY A 269 -15.62 -11.91 24.17
CA GLY A 269 -15.68 -12.57 25.48
C GLY A 269 -14.30 -12.59 26.13
N ALA A 270 -14.24 -12.54 27.46
CA ALA A 270 -12.99 -12.56 28.20
C ALA A 270 -13.16 -13.03 29.65
N GLY A 271 -12.06 -13.35 30.33
CA GLY A 271 -12.10 -13.64 31.75
C GLY A 271 -10.74 -14.03 32.32
N SER A 272 -10.69 -14.20 33.64
CA SER A 272 -9.54 -14.82 34.30
C SER A 272 -9.51 -16.31 33.99
N VAL A 273 -8.36 -16.86 33.60
CA VAL A 273 -8.25 -18.27 33.21
C VAL A 273 -8.59 -19.17 34.41
N ASN A 274 -9.45 -20.16 34.18
CA ASN A 274 -9.87 -21.09 35.22
C ASN A 274 -8.67 -21.95 35.68
N PRO A 275 -8.46 -22.16 37.00
CA PRO A 275 -7.38 -23.00 37.53
C PRO A 275 -7.24 -24.38 36.86
N ARG A 276 -8.36 -25.03 36.51
CA ARG A 276 -8.36 -26.34 35.86
C ARG A 276 -7.71 -26.34 34.47
N VAL A 277 -7.74 -25.21 33.78
CA VAL A 277 -7.08 -25.04 32.47
C VAL A 277 -5.56 -24.97 32.64
N PHE A 278 -5.08 -24.28 33.68
CA PHE A 278 -3.66 -24.28 34.03
C PHE A 278 -3.17 -25.68 34.37
N ASP A 279 -3.90 -26.39 35.24
CA ASP A 279 -3.54 -27.75 35.65
C ASP A 279 -3.51 -28.70 34.44
N ALA A 280 -4.50 -28.63 33.54
CA ALA A 280 -4.55 -29.42 32.31
C ALA A 280 -3.43 -29.10 31.31
N ALA A 281 -2.90 -27.87 31.36
CA ALA A 281 -1.76 -27.43 30.57
C ALA A 281 -0.40 -27.73 31.25
N GLY A 282 -0.39 -28.26 32.47
CA GLY A 282 0.83 -28.59 33.21
C GLY A 282 1.42 -27.43 34.03
N TYR A 283 0.66 -26.36 34.24
CA TYR A 283 1.04 -25.26 35.13
C TYR A 283 0.49 -25.50 36.54
N ASP A 284 1.19 -24.98 37.55
CA ASP A 284 0.70 -24.96 38.93
C ASP A 284 -0.25 -23.78 39.12
N SER A 285 -1.55 -24.04 39.10
CA SER A 285 -2.61 -23.04 39.25
C SER A 285 -2.55 -22.23 40.55
N LYS A 286 -1.79 -22.68 41.57
CA LYS A 286 -1.57 -21.91 42.80
C LYS A 286 -0.46 -20.87 42.68
N ARG A 287 0.36 -20.94 41.63
CA ARG A 287 1.54 -20.09 41.42
C ARG A 287 1.42 -19.18 40.20
N VAL A 288 0.43 -19.41 39.36
CA VAL A 288 0.19 -18.61 38.16
C VAL A 288 -1.21 -18.03 38.18
N GLN A 289 -1.33 -16.87 37.58
CA GLN A 289 -2.58 -16.20 37.28
C GLN A 289 -2.57 -15.86 35.79
N GLY A 290 -3.75 -15.65 35.22
CA GLY A 290 -3.84 -15.30 33.81
C GLY A 290 -5.22 -14.82 33.44
N PHE A 291 -5.28 -14.16 32.29
CA PHE A 291 -6.53 -13.83 31.65
C PHE A 291 -6.47 -14.19 30.17
N ALA A 292 -7.64 -14.48 29.62
CA ALA A 292 -7.82 -14.74 28.21
C ALA A 292 -8.97 -13.90 27.66
N PHE A 293 -8.96 -13.69 26.36
CA PHE A 293 -10.04 -13.02 25.63
C PHE A 293 -10.14 -13.59 24.22
N GLY A 294 -11.33 -13.52 23.62
CA GLY A 294 -11.59 -14.01 22.28
C GLY A 294 -12.57 -13.11 21.55
N LEU A 295 -12.26 -12.82 20.29
CA LEU A 295 -13.08 -11.98 19.42
C LEU A 295 -13.22 -12.58 18.03
N GLY A 296 -14.37 -12.36 17.40
CA GLY A 296 -14.61 -12.72 16.00
C GLY A 296 -14.13 -11.60 15.08
N VAL A 297 -13.30 -11.93 14.09
CA VAL A 297 -12.69 -10.93 13.20
C VAL A 297 -13.72 -10.36 12.24
N GLU A 298 -14.59 -11.19 11.68
CA GLU A 298 -15.60 -10.79 10.71
C GLU A 298 -16.53 -9.74 11.30
N ARG A 299 -17.03 -9.95 12.52
CA ARG A 299 -17.89 -8.97 13.20
C ARG A 299 -17.18 -7.61 13.36
N ILE A 300 -15.91 -7.63 13.74
CA ILE A 300 -15.12 -6.39 13.89
C ILE A 300 -14.90 -5.72 12.54
N ALA A 301 -14.55 -6.48 11.50
CA ALA A 301 -14.35 -5.96 10.14
C ALA A 301 -15.66 -5.36 9.58
N MET A 302 -16.78 -6.04 9.77
CA MET A 302 -18.11 -5.56 9.37
C MET A 302 -18.43 -4.20 10.01
N LEU A 303 -18.19 -4.07 11.32
CA LEU A 303 -18.43 -2.81 12.03
C LEU A 303 -17.47 -1.70 11.62
N ARG A 304 -16.20 -2.03 11.38
CA ARG A 304 -15.17 -1.07 10.97
C ARG A 304 -15.46 -0.47 9.60
N HIS A 305 -15.95 -1.29 8.68
CA HIS A 305 -16.14 -0.90 7.29
C HIS A 305 -17.60 -0.69 6.88
N GLY A 306 -18.56 -0.95 7.77
CA GLY A 306 -19.99 -0.83 7.47
C GLY A 306 -20.51 -1.92 6.52
N ILE A 307 -19.95 -3.14 6.61
CA ILE A 307 -20.40 -4.29 5.82
C ILE A 307 -21.57 -4.95 6.56
N ASP A 308 -22.64 -5.25 5.85
CA ASP A 308 -23.90 -5.78 6.37
C ASP A 308 -24.03 -7.30 6.26
N ASP A 309 -23.25 -7.93 5.39
CA ASP A 309 -23.28 -9.37 5.15
C ASP A 309 -21.90 -10.04 5.23
N ILE A 310 -21.77 -11.03 6.12
CA ILE A 310 -20.53 -11.80 6.32
C ILE A 310 -20.12 -12.57 5.04
N ARG A 311 -21.08 -12.96 4.20
CA ARG A 311 -20.84 -13.81 3.02
C ARG A 311 -19.98 -13.12 1.98
N HIS A 312 -20.00 -11.79 1.92
CA HIS A 312 -19.15 -11.00 1.02
C HIS A 312 -17.65 -11.26 1.23
N PHE A 313 -17.22 -11.67 2.43
CA PHE A 313 -15.83 -12.06 2.68
C PHE A 313 -15.44 -13.39 2.02
N TYR A 314 -16.39 -14.25 1.69
CA TYR A 314 -16.12 -15.61 1.19
C TYR A 314 -16.52 -15.80 -0.28
N GLU A 315 -17.43 -14.97 -0.80
CA GLU A 315 -17.74 -14.89 -2.23
C GLU A 315 -16.55 -14.42 -3.06
N ASN A 316 -15.64 -13.65 -2.46
CA ASN A 316 -14.44 -13.10 -3.11
C ASN A 316 -14.74 -12.29 -4.39
N ASP A 317 -15.85 -11.53 -4.38
CA ASP A 317 -16.18 -10.62 -5.48
C ASP A 317 -15.12 -9.51 -5.61
N LEU A 318 -14.51 -9.38 -6.80
CA LEU A 318 -13.47 -8.39 -7.04
C LEU A 318 -13.93 -6.95 -6.78
N ARG A 319 -15.19 -6.62 -7.08
CA ARG A 319 -15.77 -5.28 -6.87
C ARG A 319 -15.90 -4.96 -5.39
N PHE A 320 -16.11 -5.97 -4.56
CA PHE A 320 -16.09 -5.84 -3.11
C PHE A 320 -14.64 -5.65 -2.63
N LEU A 321 -13.73 -6.56 -3.02
CA LEU A 321 -12.34 -6.54 -2.55
C LEU A 321 -11.57 -5.27 -2.96
N GLU A 322 -11.88 -4.68 -4.11
CA GLU A 322 -11.28 -3.44 -4.60
C GLU A 322 -11.65 -2.19 -3.79
N GLN A 323 -12.58 -2.27 -2.83
CA GLN A 323 -12.95 -1.11 -2.00
C GLN A 323 -11.99 -0.88 -0.82
N PHE A 324 -11.17 -1.86 -0.46
CA PHE A 324 -10.43 -1.90 0.81
C PHE A 324 -8.94 -1.67 0.71
#